data_AF-A0A5J5Q0P7-F1
#
_entry.id   AF-A0A5J5Q0P7-F1
#
_cell.length_a   1.000
_cell.length_b   1.000
_cell.length_c   1.000
_cell.angle_alpha   90.00
_cell.angle_beta   90.00
_cell.angle_gamma   90.00
#
_symmetry.space_group_name_H-M   'P 1'
#
loop_
_entity.id
_entity.type
_entity.pdbx_description
1 polymer ?
#
loop_
_entity_poly.entity_id
_entity_poly.type
_entity_poly.pdbx_seq_one_letter_code
_entity_poly.pdbx_strand_id
1 'polypeptide(L)'
;MEVTKLRLVLLFYFAMLISRLWENVTKFDDFWKQREKEARKLALKAYEPSPENITNHLNYNVNKPIEDNSDNSVINPKPGTLLHAVIQKKQLWIIFAHDMNIKLSEELIVQSEKTIDGRRASVHIAYGYDITLQFVLNVIIHNIHVHHVVESRGGLIRDSIDHFGFRAFGDRDGISIFGSSNIWLDHISMSECQDRLIDITHVIYALESKWKNWVWRSEGDLFMNGAFFRTSKPSSSFQFTFNKKDMIEAKPGTFVGRLTHFVGALNCKK
;
A
#
# COMPACT_ATOMS: atom_id res chain seq x y z
N MET A 1 -46.84 6.31 32.59
CA MET A 1 -47.06 6.65 31.16
C MET A 1 -45.93 7.51 30.58
N GLU A 2 -45.14 8.22 31.39
CA GLU A 2 -43.99 9.04 30.92
C GLU A 2 -42.74 8.24 30.55
N VAL A 3 -42.39 7.20 31.33
CA VAL A 3 -41.18 6.39 31.09
C VAL A 3 -41.21 5.67 29.73
N THR A 4 -42.40 5.25 29.30
CA THR A 4 -42.60 4.62 27.99
C THR A 4 -42.42 5.60 26.84
N LYS A 5 -42.87 6.85 27.01
CA LYS A 5 -42.66 7.93 26.02
C LYS A 5 -41.18 8.32 25.91
N LEU A 6 -40.47 8.41 27.04
CA LEU A 6 -39.03 8.73 27.06
C LEU A 6 -38.19 7.63 26.39
N ARG A 7 -38.52 6.34 26.60
CA ARG A 7 -37.87 5.22 25.91
C ARG A 7 -38.11 5.24 24.40
N LEU A 8 -39.32 5.57 23.96
CA LEU A 8 -39.65 5.71 22.53
C LEU A 8 -38.89 6.86 21.87
N VAL A 9 -38.75 8.00 22.55
CA VAL A 9 -37.97 9.15 22.06
C VAL A 9 -36.48 8.81 21.98
N LEU A 10 -35.93 8.14 23.00
CA LEU A 10 -34.53 7.70 23.00
C LEU A 10 -34.26 6.67 21.89
N LEU A 11 -35.17 5.72 21.64
CA LEU A 11 -35.05 4.75 20.54
C LEU A 11 -35.08 5.43 19.17
N PHE A 12 -35.95 6.43 18.99
CA PHE A 12 -35.99 7.21 17.74
C PHE A 12 -34.71 8.03 17.52
N TYR A 13 -34.18 8.65 18.58
CA TYR A 13 -32.94 9.41 18.52
C TYR A 13 -31.74 8.51 18.24
N PHE A 14 -31.69 7.33 18.86
CA PHE A 14 -30.66 6.33 18.63
C PHE A 14 -30.74 5.75 17.21
N ALA A 15 -31.95 5.53 16.67
CA ALA A 15 -32.16 5.10 15.29
C ALA A 15 -31.68 6.16 14.27
N MET A 16 -31.93 7.46 14.51
CA MET A 16 -31.40 8.53 13.66
C MET A 16 -29.87 8.64 13.74
N LEU A 17 -29.28 8.43 14.92
CA LEU A 17 -27.83 8.36 15.10
C LEU A 17 -27.22 7.16 14.37
N ILE A 18 -27.85 5.98 14.43
CA ILE A 18 -27.41 4.80 13.70
C ILE A 18 -27.49 5.03 12.18
N SER A 19 -28.55 5.65 11.66
CA SER A 19 -28.65 5.99 10.23
C SER A 19 -27.55 6.97 9.78
N ARG A 20 -27.22 7.99 10.60
CA ARG A 20 -26.09 8.89 10.32
C ARG A 20 -24.73 8.20 10.40
N LEU A 21 -24.58 7.22 11.31
CA LEU A 21 -23.36 6.42 11.42
C LEU A 21 -23.22 5.42 10.25
N TRP A 22 -24.32 4.98 9.63
CA TRP A 22 -24.31 4.11 8.45
C TRP A 22 -24.15 4.86 7.11
N GLU A 23 -24.56 6.12 7.03
CA GLU A 23 -24.32 6.97 5.84
C GLU A 23 -22.85 7.34 5.64
N ASN A 24 -22.03 7.24 6.69
CA ASN A 24 -20.58 7.50 6.64
C ASN A 24 -19.73 6.29 6.20
N VAL A 25 -20.35 5.17 5.83
CA VAL A 25 -19.64 4.17 5.03
C VAL A 25 -19.52 4.76 3.63
N THR A 26 -18.36 5.32 3.29
CA THR A 26 -18.04 5.90 1.99
C THR A 26 -18.48 4.95 0.87
N LYS A 27 -19.61 5.26 0.24
CA LYS A 27 -20.00 4.59 -1.01
C LYS A 27 -19.00 5.06 -2.05
N PHE A 28 -18.16 4.13 -2.53
CA PHE A 28 -17.31 4.37 -3.68
C PHE A 28 -18.15 4.96 -4.82
N ASP A 29 -17.66 6.03 -5.43
CA ASP A 29 -18.23 6.57 -6.65
C ASP A 29 -18.08 5.56 -7.81
N ASP A 30 -18.67 5.89 -8.95
CA ASP A 30 -18.66 4.98 -10.10
C ASP A 30 -17.25 4.80 -10.69
N PHE A 31 -16.37 5.78 -10.53
CA PHE A 31 -14.98 5.68 -10.92
C PHE A 31 -14.25 4.61 -10.09
N TRP A 32 -14.37 4.66 -8.77
CA TRP A 32 -13.76 3.67 -7.86
C TRP A 32 -14.34 2.27 -8.07
N LYS A 33 -15.64 2.13 -8.30
CA LYS A 33 -16.25 0.84 -8.66
C LYS A 33 -15.71 0.29 -9.98
N GLN A 34 -15.52 1.16 -10.97
CA GLN A 34 -14.96 0.75 -12.26
C GLN A 34 -13.50 0.33 -12.09
N ARG A 35 -12.70 1.13 -11.39
CA ARG A 35 -11.29 0.84 -11.07
C ARG A 35 -11.15 -0.48 -10.32
N GLU A 36 -11.99 -0.75 -9.32
CA GLU A 36 -12.05 -2.04 -8.62
C GLU A 36 -12.34 -3.19 -9.58
N LYS A 37 -13.36 -3.06 -10.44
CA LYS A 37 -13.73 -4.11 -11.42
C LYS A 37 -12.59 -4.37 -12.41
N GLU A 38 -11.96 -3.32 -12.90
CA GLU A 38 -10.83 -3.40 -13.82
C GLU A 38 -9.62 -4.04 -13.13
N ALA A 39 -9.24 -3.56 -11.95
CA ALA A 39 -8.16 -4.11 -11.15
C ALA A 39 -8.40 -5.59 -10.82
N ARG A 40 -9.62 -5.97 -10.44
CA ARG A 40 -9.99 -7.38 -10.20
C ARG A 40 -9.93 -8.22 -11.47
N LYS A 41 -10.47 -7.72 -12.59
CA LYS A 41 -10.43 -8.40 -13.90
C LYS A 41 -8.98 -8.58 -14.37
N LEU A 42 -8.14 -7.57 -14.16
CA LEU A 42 -6.73 -7.62 -14.49
C LEU A 42 -5.99 -8.54 -13.53
N ALA A 43 -6.19 -8.47 -12.22
CA ALA A 43 -5.57 -9.36 -11.23
C ALA A 43 -5.86 -10.84 -11.53
N LEU A 44 -7.11 -11.17 -11.90
CA LEU A 44 -7.49 -12.52 -12.34
C LEU A 44 -6.79 -12.96 -13.63
N LYS A 45 -6.41 -12.00 -14.49
CA LYS A 45 -5.68 -12.25 -15.74
C LYS A 45 -4.17 -12.14 -15.59
N ALA A 46 -3.68 -11.48 -14.54
CA ALA A 46 -2.30 -11.11 -14.34
C ALA A 46 -1.47 -12.21 -13.66
N TYR A 47 -2.04 -13.41 -13.51
CA TYR A 47 -1.23 -14.60 -13.26
C TYR A 47 -0.35 -14.84 -14.49
N GLU A 48 0.88 -14.36 -14.39
CA GLU A 48 1.92 -14.59 -15.36
C GLU A 48 2.85 -15.69 -14.81
N PRO A 49 2.82 -16.91 -15.38
CA PRO A 49 3.63 -18.03 -14.90
C PRO A 49 5.13 -17.86 -15.17
N SER A 50 5.52 -16.79 -15.88
CA SER A 50 6.92 -16.42 -16.10
C SER A 50 7.19 -15.02 -15.54
N PRO A 51 7.69 -14.91 -14.29
CA PRO A 51 7.91 -13.62 -13.63
C PRO A 51 8.85 -12.68 -14.41
N GLU A 52 9.74 -13.23 -15.25
CA GLU A 52 10.57 -12.49 -16.21
C GLU A 52 9.75 -11.61 -17.17
N ASN A 53 8.56 -12.05 -17.58
CA ASN A 53 7.67 -11.28 -18.46
C ASN A 53 7.12 -10.03 -17.76
N ILE A 54 6.90 -10.09 -16.44
CA ILE A 54 6.48 -8.94 -15.63
C ILE A 54 7.62 -7.92 -15.60
N THR A 55 8.86 -8.37 -15.36
CA THR A 55 10.04 -7.51 -15.32
C THR A 55 10.34 -6.88 -16.68
N ASN A 56 10.22 -7.66 -17.76
CA ASN A 56 10.45 -7.18 -19.13
C ASN A 56 9.39 -6.17 -19.60
N HIS A 57 8.13 -6.33 -19.17
CA HIS A 57 7.06 -5.36 -19.45
C HIS A 57 7.32 -4.01 -18.76
N LEU A 58 7.86 -4.00 -17.53
CA LEU A 58 8.07 -2.79 -16.74
C LEU A 58 9.20 -1.88 -17.23
N ASN A 59 10.15 -2.42 -18.00
CA ASN A 59 11.38 -1.70 -18.41
C ASN A 59 11.20 -0.80 -19.66
N TYR A 60 10.03 -0.76 -20.30
CA TYR A 60 9.91 -0.17 -21.64
C TYR A 60 9.76 1.37 -21.67
N ASN A 61 9.40 2.01 -20.55
CA ASN A 61 9.09 3.45 -20.52
C ASN A 61 9.77 4.19 -19.35
N VAL A 62 11.07 4.45 -19.46
CA VAL A 62 11.75 5.43 -18.59
C VAL A 62 11.29 6.82 -19.01
N ASN A 63 10.61 7.51 -18.10
CA ASN A 63 10.15 8.88 -18.33
C ASN A 63 11.23 9.90 -17.97
N LYS A 64 11.02 11.17 -18.31
CA LYS A 64 11.86 12.28 -17.82
C LYS A 64 11.94 12.20 -16.27
N PRO A 65 13.14 12.30 -15.66
CA PRO A 65 13.28 12.26 -14.21
C PRO A 65 12.39 13.30 -13.52
N ILE A 66 11.99 13.01 -12.28
CA ILE A 66 11.43 14.01 -11.37
C ILE A 66 12.52 15.04 -11.11
N GLU A 67 12.18 16.31 -11.33
CA GLU A 67 13.06 17.48 -11.18
C GLU A 67 12.52 18.46 -10.13
N ASP A 68 11.26 18.28 -9.71
CA ASP A 68 10.53 19.21 -8.85
C ASP A 68 9.95 18.44 -7.66
N ASN A 69 10.40 18.77 -6.45
CA ASN A 69 9.94 18.16 -5.20
C ASN A 69 8.71 18.87 -4.60
N SER A 70 8.18 19.89 -5.26
CA SER A 70 7.01 20.63 -4.75
C SER A 70 5.70 19.88 -4.97
N ASP A 71 4.76 20.12 -4.07
CA ASP A 71 3.39 19.59 -4.12
C ASP A 71 2.36 20.71 -3.98
N ASN A 72 2.55 21.79 -4.75
CA ASN A 72 1.75 23.01 -4.59
C ASN A 72 0.34 22.92 -5.22
N SER A 73 0.06 21.87 -5.99
CA SER A 73 -1.24 21.71 -6.66
C SER A 73 -1.65 20.25 -6.74
N VAL A 74 -2.45 19.82 -5.76
CA VAL A 74 -2.98 18.46 -5.70
C VAL A 74 -3.93 18.16 -6.87
N ILE A 75 -4.73 19.17 -7.26
CA ILE A 75 -5.71 19.02 -8.34
C ILE A 75 -5.09 19.19 -9.72
N ASN A 76 -4.02 19.98 -9.90
CA ASN A 76 -3.39 20.17 -11.21
C ASN A 76 -1.87 20.07 -11.07
N PRO A 77 -1.35 18.86 -10.78
CA PRO A 77 0.07 18.70 -10.52
C PRO A 77 0.91 19.03 -11.76
N LYS A 78 2.00 19.74 -11.53
CA LYS A 78 2.89 20.22 -12.60
C LYS A 78 3.73 19.06 -13.17
N PRO A 79 3.92 18.98 -14.50
CA PRO A 79 4.87 18.05 -15.09
C PRO A 79 6.28 18.20 -14.47
N GLY A 80 6.88 17.08 -14.09
CA GLY A 80 8.17 17.04 -13.41
C GLY A 80 8.09 16.83 -11.90
N THR A 81 6.89 16.86 -11.29
CA THR A 81 6.65 16.45 -9.91
C THR A 81 6.27 14.97 -9.79
N LEU A 82 6.49 14.39 -8.62
CA LEU A 82 6.08 13.01 -8.32
C LEU A 82 4.56 12.85 -8.47
N LEU A 83 3.77 13.79 -7.94
CA LEU A 83 2.31 13.74 -8.01
C LEU A 83 1.80 13.69 -9.46
N HIS A 84 2.39 14.47 -10.36
CA HIS A 84 2.01 14.41 -11.78
C HIS A 84 2.38 13.06 -12.40
N ALA A 85 3.53 12.49 -12.07
CA ALA A 85 4.00 11.24 -12.66
C ALA A 85 3.14 10.03 -12.23
N VAL A 86 2.75 9.93 -10.96
CA VAL A 86 2.05 8.76 -10.45
C VAL A 86 0.61 8.62 -10.96
N ILE A 87 -0.03 9.71 -11.37
CA ILE A 87 -1.43 9.71 -11.88
C ILE A 87 -1.55 9.41 -13.38
N GLN A 88 -0.42 9.25 -14.10
CA GLN A 88 -0.45 9.02 -15.55
C GLN A 88 -1.03 7.63 -15.87
N LYS A 89 -1.85 7.54 -16.92
CA LYS A 89 -2.43 6.24 -17.35
C LYS A 89 -1.42 5.29 -17.99
N LYS A 90 -0.37 5.84 -18.61
CA LYS A 90 0.69 5.02 -19.21
C LYS A 90 1.58 4.39 -18.14
N GLN A 91 2.22 3.29 -18.51
CA GLN A 91 3.26 2.68 -17.70
C GLN A 91 4.46 3.61 -17.58
N LEU A 92 4.96 3.81 -16.35
CA LEU A 92 6.10 4.69 -16.11
C LEU A 92 7.12 4.08 -15.14
N TRP A 93 8.39 4.21 -15.50
CA TRP A 93 9.50 4.12 -14.56
C TRP A 93 9.91 5.54 -14.11
N ILE A 94 9.61 5.86 -12.86
CA ILE A 94 9.79 7.16 -12.24
C ILE A 94 11.11 7.14 -11.47
N ILE A 95 12.06 7.97 -11.90
CA ILE A 95 13.36 8.19 -11.25
C ILE A 95 13.52 9.63 -10.82
N PHE A 96 14.51 9.92 -9.98
CA PHE A 96 14.74 11.25 -9.40
C PHE A 96 16.07 11.83 -9.88
N ALA A 97 16.08 13.10 -10.30
CA ALA A 97 17.27 13.74 -10.86
C ALA A 97 18.39 13.96 -9.82
N HIS A 98 17.99 14.23 -8.57
CA HIS A 98 18.84 14.54 -7.43
C HIS A 98 18.13 14.15 -6.14
N ASP A 99 18.81 14.30 -5.01
CA ASP A 99 18.23 14.09 -3.68
C ASP A 99 17.00 14.99 -3.50
N MET A 100 15.94 14.44 -2.91
CA MET A 100 14.67 15.13 -2.76
C MET A 100 14.06 14.90 -1.39
N ASN A 101 13.58 15.99 -0.78
CA ASN A 101 12.64 15.95 0.33
C ASN A 101 11.27 16.36 -0.21
N ILE A 102 10.36 15.40 -0.31
CA ILE A 102 9.01 15.57 -0.84
C ILE A 102 8.06 15.56 0.34
N LYS A 103 7.48 16.73 0.62
CA LYS A 103 6.40 16.87 1.60
C LYS A 103 5.08 16.84 0.86
N LEU A 104 4.36 15.75 1.01
CA LEU A 104 3.02 15.61 0.43
C LEU A 104 2.03 16.52 1.15
N SER A 105 1.25 17.26 0.38
CA SER A 105 0.20 18.18 0.86
C SER A 105 -1.16 17.52 0.98
N GLU A 106 -1.35 16.37 0.34
CA GLU A 106 -2.42 15.39 0.58
C GLU A 106 -1.89 13.98 0.24
N GLU A 107 -2.73 12.94 0.41
CA GLU A 107 -2.42 11.55 0.05
C GLU A 107 -1.91 11.39 -1.40
N LEU A 108 -0.81 10.66 -1.58
CA LEU A 108 -0.25 10.33 -2.90
C LEU A 108 -0.91 9.08 -3.49
N ILE A 109 -1.97 9.27 -4.28
CA ILE A 109 -2.66 8.17 -4.95
C ILE A 109 -1.91 7.75 -6.20
N VAL A 110 -1.41 6.52 -6.22
CA VAL A 110 -0.64 5.97 -7.34
C VAL A 110 -1.57 5.21 -8.30
N GLN A 111 -1.39 5.37 -9.61
CA GLN A 111 -2.05 4.55 -10.64
C GLN A 111 -1.31 3.22 -10.88
N SER A 112 -1.98 2.28 -11.56
CA SER A 112 -1.36 1.02 -11.98
C SER A 112 -0.15 1.23 -12.91
N GLU A 113 0.68 0.20 -13.07
CA GLU A 113 1.84 0.18 -13.98
C GLU A 113 2.87 1.28 -13.66
N LYS A 114 3.33 1.31 -12.41
CA LYS A 114 4.30 2.31 -11.93
C LYS A 114 5.47 1.64 -11.26
N THR A 115 6.67 2.13 -11.57
CA THR A 115 7.85 1.91 -10.73
C THR A 115 8.29 3.25 -10.17
N ILE A 116 8.32 3.41 -8.86
CA ILE A 116 8.95 4.54 -8.17
C ILE A 116 10.31 4.06 -7.68
N ASP A 117 11.37 4.52 -8.33
CA ASP A 117 12.73 4.05 -8.13
C ASP A 117 13.61 5.19 -7.62
N GLY A 118 13.86 5.19 -6.32
CA GLY A 118 14.73 6.14 -5.66
C GLY A 118 16.21 5.82 -5.78
N ARG A 119 16.64 4.84 -6.59
CA ARG A 119 18.09 4.61 -6.78
C ARG A 119 18.74 5.86 -7.39
N ARG A 120 20.01 6.07 -7.03
CA ARG A 120 20.88 7.18 -7.48
C ARG A 120 20.52 8.56 -6.90
N ALA A 121 19.57 8.63 -5.97
CA ALA A 121 19.20 9.81 -5.21
C ALA A 121 18.77 9.42 -3.78
N SER A 122 18.97 10.30 -2.81
CA SER A 122 18.35 10.15 -1.49
C SER A 122 16.97 10.82 -1.52
N VAL A 123 15.92 9.99 -1.60
CA VAL A 123 14.53 10.46 -1.76
C VAL A 123 13.75 10.19 -0.49
N HIS A 124 13.31 11.27 0.15
CA HIS A 124 12.52 11.25 1.36
C HIS A 124 11.10 11.73 1.04
N ILE A 125 10.10 10.90 1.31
CA ILE A 125 8.69 11.27 1.35
C ILE A 125 8.32 11.38 2.82
N ALA A 126 8.20 12.61 3.32
CA ALA A 126 8.16 12.84 4.75
C ALA A 126 7.45 14.12 5.18
N TYR A 127 7.05 14.17 6.47
CA TYR A 127 6.42 15.32 7.12
C TYR A 127 5.09 15.77 6.49
N GLY A 128 4.50 14.89 5.68
CA GLY A 128 3.25 15.07 4.96
C GLY A 128 2.39 13.82 5.12
N TYR A 129 1.72 13.43 4.05
CA TYR A 129 0.72 12.36 4.08
C TYR A 129 1.21 11.05 3.45
N ASP A 130 0.32 10.08 3.39
CA ASP A 130 0.54 8.68 3.04
C ASP A 130 0.65 8.44 1.53
N ILE A 131 1.22 7.28 1.16
CA ILE A 131 1.22 6.76 -0.21
C ILE A 131 0.14 5.70 -0.31
N THR A 132 -0.78 5.83 -1.27
CA THR A 132 -1.91 4.91 -1.39
C THR A 132 -1.96 4.18 -2.71
N LEU A 133 -2.00 2.86 -2.59
CA LEU A 133 -2.17 1.89 -3.67
C LEU A 133 -3.57 1.26 -3.55
N GLN A 134 -4.57 1.97 -4.05
CA GLN A 134 -5.96 1.55 -3.99
C GLN A 134 -6.47 1.05 -5.35
N PHE A 135 -6.90 -0.21 -5.41
CA PHE A 135 -7.38 -0.88 -6.61
C PHE A 135 -6.42 -0.71 -7.79
N VAL A 136 -5.14 -1.02 -7.57
CA VAL A 136 -4.10 -0.96 -8.59
C VAL A 136 -3.43 -2.30 -8.82
N LEU A 137 -2.76 -2.37 -9.96
CA LEU A 137 -1.99 -3.52 -10.41
C LEU A 137 -0.57 -3.09 -10.78
N ASN A 138 0.41 -3.96 -10.55
CA ASN A 138 1.77 -3.85 -11.10
C ASN A 138 2.44 -2.54 -10.67
N VAL A 139 2.62 -2.38 -9.36
CA VAL A 139 3.34 -1.23 -8.78
C VAL A 139 4.57 -1.72 -8.03
N ILE A 140 5.71 -1.11 -8.34
CA ILE A 140 6.97 -1.28 -7.60
C ILE A 140 7.28 0.05 -6.90
N ILE A 141 7.54 0.00 -5.59
CA ILE A 141 8.12 1.12 -4.85
C ILE A 141 9.46 0.64 -4.31
N HIS A 142 10.52 1.29 -4.74
CA HIS A 142 11.88 0.84 -4.50
C HIS A 142 12.82 1.98 -4.09
N ASN A 143 13.66 1.72 -3.10
CA ASN A 143 14.79 2.57 -2.72
C ASN A 143 14.43 4.00 -2.28
N ILE A 144 13.38 4.16 -1.49
CA ILE A 144 12.96 5.46 -0.93
C ILE A 144 12.91 5.43 0.60
N HIS A 145 12.92 6.60 1.20
CA HIS A 145 12.67 6.81 2.62
C HIS A 145 11.24 7.33 2.81
N VAL A 146 10.45 6.70 3.68
CA VAL A 146 9.10 7.15 4.04
C VAL A 146 9.03 7.30 5.55
N HIS A 147 8.87 8.52 6.05
CA HIS A 147 8.87 8.73 7.49
C HIS A 147 8.14 9.99 7.94
N HIS A 148 7.77 10.06 9.21
CA HIS A 148 7.06 11.23 9.76
C HIS A 148 5.77 11.54 8.99
N VAL A 149 5.06 10.51 8.55
CA VAL A 149 3.74 10.65 7.94
C VAL A 149 2.73 11.02 9.01
N VAL A 150 1.88 12.01 8.71
CA VAL A 150 0.87 12.56 9.61
C VAL A 150 -0.55 12.40 9.03
N GLU A 151 -1.57 12.69 9.83
CA GLU A 151 -2.98 12.58 9.46
C GLU A 151 -3.46 13.64 8.46
N SER A 152 -3.92 13.19 7.28
CA SER A 152 -4.59 14.06 6.30
C SER A 152 -5.97 14.47 6.78
N ARG A 153 -6.30 15.75 6.55
CA ARG A 153 -7.66 16.29 6.77
C ARG A 153 -8.65 15.86 5.69
N GLY A 154 -8.18 15.18 4.64
CA GLY A 154 -8.93 14.88 3.44
C GLY A 154 -9.15 16.12 2.58
N GLY A 155 -9.63 15.90 1.36
CA GLY A 155 -9.83 16.98 0.40
C GLY A 155 -10.13 16.48 -1.00
N LEU A 156 -10.18 17.41 -1.95
CA LEU A 156 -10.25 17.07 -3.37
C LEU A 156 -8.85 16.68 -3.86
N ILE A 157 -8.68 15.40 -4.17
CA ILE A 157 -7.41 14.82 -4.59
C ILE A 157 -7.55 14.31 -6.02
N ARG A 158 -6.57 14.63 -6.88
CA ARG A 158 -6.48 14.04 -8.22
C ARG A 158 -5.82 12.67 -8.12
N ASP A 159 -6.54 11.64 -8.55
CA ASP A 159 -6.05 10.27 -8.61
C ASP A 159 -5.77 9.78 -10.04
N SER A 160 -6.27 10.47 -11.08
CA SER A 160 -5.98 10.21 -12.49
C SER A 160 -5.95 11.50 -13.31
N ILE A 161 -5.37 11.47 -14.52
CA ILE A 161 -5.39 12.62 -15.45
C ILE A 161 -6.82 13.10 -15.78
N ASP A 162 -7.82 12.24 -15.65
CA ASP A 162 -9.23 12.50 -15.98
C ASP A 162 -10.18 12.39 -14.79
N HIS A 163 -9.66 12.18 -13.58
CA HIS A 163 -10.48 12.05 -12.38
C HIS A 163 -9.82 12.70 -11.15
N PHE A 164 -10.63 13.42 -10.38
CA PHE A 164 -10.31 13.83 -9.01
C PHE A 164 -11.59 13.67 -8.18
N GLY A 165 -11.43 13.27 -6.93
CA GLY A 165 -12.55 12.97 -6.04
C GLY A 165 -12.31 13.49 -4.64
N PHE A 166 -13.38 13.53 -3.84
CA PHE A 166 -13.26 13.85 -2.43
C PHE A 166 -12.74 12.63 -1.68
N ARG A 167 -11.70 12.83 -0.88
CA ARG A 167 -11.09 11.82 0.00
C ARG A 167 -11.37 12.21 1.44
N ALA A 168 -11.75 11.22 2.24
CA ALA A 168 -11.90 11.37 3.68
C ALA A 168 -10.52 11.51 4.35
N PHE A 169 -10.49 11.51 5.68
CA PHE A 169 -9.24 11.47 6.45
C PHE A 169 -8.38 10.29 5.99
N GLY A 170 -7.09 10.54 5.78
CA GLY A 170 -6.13 9.49 5.38
C GLY A 170 -5.87 8.50 6.52
N ASP A 171 -5.43 7.29 6.17
CA ASP A 171 -5.29 6.16 7.10
C ASP A 171 -4.08 6.32 8.07
N ARG A 172 -3.26 7.37 7.89
CA ARG A 172 -2.08 7.71 8.71
C ARG A 172 -0.93 6.72 8.64
N ASP A 173 -0.95 5.86 7.63
CA ASP A 173 0.05 4.84 7.40
C ASP A 173 1.17 5.36 6.48
N GLY A 174 2.36 4.75 6.50
CA GLY A 174 3.41 5.11 5.55
C GLY A 174 3.01 4.78 4.12
N ILE A 175 2.57 3.54 3.89
CA ILE A 175 2.05 3.04 2.62
C ILE A 175 0.80 2.19 2.87
N SER A 176 -0.31 2.57 2.25
CA SER A 176 -1.60 1.87 2.32
C SER A 176 -1.88 1.10 1.04
N ILE A 177 -2.17 -0.19 1.14
CA ILE A 177 -2.48 -1.08 0.00
C ILE A 177 -3.88 -1.67 0.20
N PHE A 178 -4.82 -1.21 -0.63
CA PHE A 178 -6.22 -1.65 -0.56
C PHE A 178 -6.70 -2.28 -1.85
N GLY A 179 -7.09 -3.55 -1.80
CA GLY A 179 -7.71 -4.25 -2.95
C GLY A 179 -6.83 -4.27 -4.21
N SER A 180 -5.51 -4.19 -4.04
CA SER A 180 -4.52 -4.14 -5.10
C SER A 180 -3.85 -5.50 -5.33
N SER A 181 -3.18 -5.69 -6.46
CA SER A 181 -2.51 -6.95 -6.81
C SER A 181 -1.17 -6.69 -7.49
N ASN A 182 -0.23 -7.64 -7.39
CA ASN A 182 1.11 -7.52 -7.97
C ASN A 182 1.84 -6.23 -7.53
N ILE A 183 2.00 -6.08 -6.22
CA ILE A 183 2.71 -4.96 -5.61
C ILE A 183 4.03 -5.47 -5.04
N TRP A 184 5.12 -4.77 -5.34
CA TRP A 184 6.44 -5.05 -4.75
C TRP A 184 6.97 -3.81 -4.05
N LEU A 185 7.09 -3.90 -2.73
CA LEU A 185 7.75 -2.91 -1.89
C LEU A 185 9.14 -3.45 -1.55
N ASP A 186 10.19 -2.75 -1.95
CA ASP A 186 11.56 -3.26 -1.85
C ASP A 186 12.57 -2.18 -1.47
N HIS A 187 13.53 -2.51 -0.60
CA HIS A 187 14.54 -1.55 -0.13
C HIS A 187 13.94 -0.19 0.29
N ILE A 188 12.88 -0.21 1.10
CA ILE A 188 12.26 1.02 1.64
C ILE A 188 12.73 1.18 3.09
N SER A 189 13.21 2.38 3.43
CA SER A 189 13.49 2.75 4.83
C SER A 189 12.28 3.47 5.40
N MET A 190 11.60 2.86 6.38
CA MET A 190 10.38 3.40 6.97
C MET A 190 10.51 3.62 8.47
N SER A 191 10.03 4.76 8.96
CA SER A 191 10.01 5.06 10.41
C SER A 191 8.96 6.11 10.77
N GLU A 192 8.56 6.18 12.04
CA GLU A 192 7.84 7.33 12.61
C GLU A 192 6.57 7.76 11.83
N CYS A 193 5.83 6.80 11.27
CA CYS A 193 4.50 7.06 10.72
C CYS A 193 3.46 7.07 11.86
N GLN A 194 2.41 7.88 11.73
CA GLN A 194 1.50 8.16 12.85
C GLN A 194 0.60 6.97 13.25
N ASP A 195 0.30 6.02 12.36
CA ASP A 195 -0.34 4.74 12.69
C ASP A 195 0.57 3.53 12.37
N ARG A 196 0.54 3.00 11.14
CA ARG A 196 1.38 1.86 10.69
C ARG A 196 2.44 2.30 9.69
N LEU A 197 3.48 1.49 9.54
CA LEU A 197 4.43 1.68 8.43
C LEU A 197 3.80 1.25 7.10
N ILE A 198 3.25 0.03 7.07
CA ILE A 198 2.57 -0.53 5.90
C ILE A 198 1.26 -1.13 6.39
N ASP A 199 0.16 -0.81 5.70
CA ASP A 199 -1.12 -1.53 5.86
C ASP A 199 -1.52 -2.20 4.55
N ILE A 200 -1.85 -3.49 4.62
CA ILE A 200 -2.29 -4.27 3.47
C ILE A 200 -3.63 -4.89 3.82
N THR A 201 -4.69 -4.36 3.20
CA THR A 201 -6.05 -4.77 3.49
C THR A 201 -6.78 -5.22 2.23
N HIS A 202 -7.44 -6.37 2.38
CA HIS A 202 -8.47 -6.85 1.50
C HIS A 202 -9.55 -7.39 2.43
N VAL A 203 -10.66 -6.68 2.57
CA VAL A 203 -11.63 -6.93 3.64
C VAL A 203 -12.21 -8.34 3.51
N ILE A 204 -11.69 -9.27 4.32
CA ILE A 204 -12.26 -10.59 4.54
C ILE A 204 -12.40 -10.76 6.05
N TYR A 205 -13.57 -10.43 6.59
CA TYR A 205 -13.87 -10.72 7.98
C TYR A 205 -13.92 -12.25 8.17
N ALA A 206 -12.88 -12.82 8.78
CA ALA A 206 -12.88 -14.21 9.22
C ALA A 206 -13.51 -14.31 10.61
N LEU A 207 -14.60 -15.06 10.74
CA LEU A 207 -15.17 -15.40 12.05
C LEU A 207 -14.14 -16.16 12.91
N GLU A 208 -14.28 -16.10 14.23
CA GLU A 208 -13.41 -16.83 15.17
C GLU A 208 -13.35 -18.33 14.91
N SER A 209 -14.48 -18.93 14.55
CA SER A 209 -14.55 -20.33 14.13
C SER A 209 -13.60 -20.65 12.97
N LYS A 210 -13.24 -19.65 12.15
CA LYS A 210 -12.25 -19.77 11.07
C LYS A 210 -10.84 -19.47 11.54
N TRP A 211 -10.58 -18.34 12.22
CA TRP A 211 -9.19 -17.97 12.56
C TRP A 211 -8.56 -18.85 13.62
N LYS A 212 -9.35 -19.44 14.53
CA LYS A 212 -8.84 -20.42 15.52
C LYS A 212 -8.27 -21.70 14.88
N ASN A 213 -8.58 -21.92 13.60
CA ASN A 213 -8.15 -23.07 12.83
C ASN A 213 -6.94 -22.78 11.92
N TRP A 214 -6.40 -21.56 11.95
CA TRP A 214 -5.25 -21.18 11.15
C TRP A 214 -4.01 -21.99 11.53
N VAL A 215 -3.19 -22.28 10.53
CA VAL A 215 -1.93 -23.02 10.67
C VAL A 215 -0.81 -22.01 10.82
N TRP A 216 -0.16 -22.03 11.98
CA TRP A 216 0.95 -21.15 12.36
C TRP A 216 2.19 -22.02 12.56
N ARG A 217 3.25 -21.74 11.81
CA ARG A 217 4.46 -22.57 11.74
C ARG A 217 5.71 -21.74 11.94
N SER A 218 6.72 -22.39 12.49
CA SER A 218 8.08 -21.89 12.61
C SER A 218 8.99 -23.03 12.17
N GLU A 219 9.84 -22.78 11.17
CA GLU A 219 10.71 -23.78 10.54
C GLU A 219 12.06 -23.13 10.25
N GLY A 220 13.14 -23.66 10.82
CA GLY A 220 14.48 -23.12 10.62
C GLY A 220 14.75 -21.77 11.31
N ASP A 221 13.82 -21.25 12.11
CA ASP A 221 13.98 -20.00 12.85
C ASP A 221 15.04 -20.10 13.96
N LEU A 222 15.78 -19.00 14.17
CA LEU A 222 16.71 -18.86 15.28
C LEU A 222 16.09 -17.97 16.36
N PHE A 223 15.86 -18.53 17.55
CA PHE A 223 15.38 -17.78 18.70
C PHE A 223 16.53 -17.45 19.66
N MET A 224 16.57 -16.21 20.14
CA MET A 224 17.59 -15.71 21.07
C MET A 224 16.91 -15.01 22.26
N ASN A 225 17.60 -14.91 23.40
CA ASN A 225 17.14 -14.18 24.60
C ASN A 225 15.75 -14.61 25.12
N GLY A 226 15.45 -15.91 25.07
CA GLY A 226 14.17 -16.45 25.55
C GLY A 226 12.99 -16.26 24.59
N ALA A 227 13.22 -15.77 23.37
CA ALA A 227 12.19 -15.78 22.33
C ALA A 227 11.74 -17.22 22.01
N PHE A 228 10.47 -17.39 21.65
CA PHE A 228 9.92 -18.67 21.20
C PHE A 228 8.70 -18.43 20.30
N PHE A 229 8.32 -19.44 19.52
CA PHE A 229 7.12 -19.44 18.69
C PHE A 229 6.17 -20.56 19.08
N ARG A 230 4.87 -20.28 19.13
CA ARG A 230 3.82 -21.28 19.41
C ARG A 230 3.17 -21.75 18.12
N THR A 231 3.60 -22.90 17.61
CA THR A 231 3.01 -23.51 16.42
C THR A 231 1.59 -24.02 16.66
N SER A 232 0.72 -23.97 15.64
CA SER A 232 -0.60 -24.60 15.64
C SER A 232 -0.67 -25.75 14.63
N LYS A 233 -1.45 -26.79 14.97
CA LYS A 233 -1.70 -28.01 14.16
C LYS A 233 -0.42 -28.81 13.78
N PRO A 234 -0.53 -30.07 13.29
CA PRO A 234 0.60 -30.88 12.76
C PRO A 234 0.83 -30.72 11.23
N SER A 235 2.04 -31.05 10.74
CA SER A 235 2.57 -30.65 9.41
C SER A 235 1.81 -31.25 8.21
N SER A 236 1.04 -32.31 8.43
CA SER A 236 0.37 -33.09 7.38
C SER A 236 -0.86 -32.40 6.77
N SER A 237 -1.28 -31.23 7.25
CA SER A 237 -2.57 -30.62 6.90
C SER A 237 -2.56 -29.65 5.70
N PHE A 238 -1.41 -29.36 5.07
CA PHE A 238 -1.34 -28.36 3.99
C PHE A 238 -0.35 -28.77 2.90
N GLN A 239 -0.83 -28.86 1.65
CA GLN A 239 -0.01 -28.91 0.44
C GLN A 239 -0.32 -27.66 -0.37
N PHE A 240 0.57 -26.67 -0.32
CA PHE A 240 0.59 -25.65 -1.36
C PHE A 240 1.33 -26.24 -2.57
N THR A 241 0.73 -26.15 -3.75
CA THR A 241 1.42 -26.40 -5.01
C THR A 241 2.13 -25.14 -5.44
N PHE A 242 3.41 -25.04 -5.07
CA PHE A 242 4.31 -24.03 -5.60
C PHE A 242 5.13 -24.62 -6.75
N ASN A 243 5.35 -23.82 -7.78
CA ASN A 243 6.32 -24.15 -8.82
C ASN A 243 7.72 -23.61 -8.45
N LYS A 244 8.76 -24.02 -9.17
CA LYS A 244 10.15 -23.59 -8.89
C LYS A 244 10.37 -22.07 -8.99
N LYS A 245 9.53 -21.34 -9.75
CA LYS A 245 9.61 -19.89 -9.92
C LYS A 245 8.90 -19.14 -8.78
N ASP A 246 8.00 -19.80 -8.04
CA ASP A 246 7.34 -19.22 -6.86
C ASP A 246 8.24 -19.28 -5.61
N MET A 247 9.30 -20.10 -5.66
CA MET A 247 10.11 -20.44 -4.49
C MET A 247 11.57 -20.02 -4.67
N ILE A 248 12.12 -19.42 -3.62
CA ILE A 248 13.55 -19.21 -3.43
C ILE A 248 14.00 -20.15 -2.31
N GLU A 249 15.17 -20.77 -2.43
CA GLU A 249 15.72 -21.62 -1.37
C GLU A 249 15.99 -20.78 -0.11
N ALA A 250 15.27 -21.08 0.97
CA ALA A 250 15.48 -20.43 2.26
C ALA A 250 16.77 -20.94 2.93
N LYS A 251 17.51 -20.03 3.57
CA LYS A 251 18.63 -20.39 4.45
C LYS A 251 18.17 -20.48 5.91
N PRO A 252 18.89 -21.23 6.77
CA PRO A 252 18.58 -21.28 8.20
C PRO A 252 18.61 -19.88 8.84
N GLY A 253 17.83 -19.69 9.90
CA GLY A 253 17.70 -18.41 10.63
C GLY A 253 19.04 -17.82 11.11
N THR A 254 20.07 -18.65 11.28
CA THR A 254 21.45 -18.21 11.60
C THR A 254 22.08 -17.32 10.53
N PHE A 255 21.57 -17.33 9.29
CA PHE A 255 22.06 -16.50 8.19
C PHE A 255 21.34 -15.16 8.07
N VAL A 256 20.27 -14.91 8.83
CA VAL A 256 19.44 -13.70 8.71
C VAL A 256 20.29 -12.44 8.75
N GLY A 257 21.19 -12.30 9.74
CA GLY A 257 22.04 -11.11 9.86
C GLY A 257 22.95 -10.84 8.64
N ARG A 258 23.34 -11.87 7.88
CA ARG A 258 24.08 -11.71 6.62
C ARG A 258 23.16 -11.39 5.45
N LEU A 259 22.00 -12.04 5.38
CA LEU A 259 21.02 -11.86 4.31
C LEU A 259 20.36 -10.48 4.35
N THR A 260 20.16 -9.93 5.55
CA THR A 260 19.51 -8.65 5.77
C THR A 260 20.52 -7.51 6.00
N HIS A 261 21.79 -7.70 5.62
CA HIS A 261 22.83 -6.69 5.87
C HIS A 261 22.54 -5.36 5.16
N PHE A 262 21.94 -5.42 3.97
CA PHE A 262 21.68 -4.26 3.12
C PHE A 262 20.20 -3.84 3.09
N VAL A 263 19.42 -4.19 4.11
CA VAL A 263 18.01 -3.79 4.20
C VAL A 263 17.82 -2.27 4.26
N GLY A 264 16.63 -1.81 3.87
CA GLY A 264 16.29 -0.40 3.77
C GLY A 264 16.78 0.22 2.46
N ALA A 265 16.57 1.52 2.34
CA ALA A 265 17.03 2.30 1.20
C ALA A 265 18.56 2.25 1.06
N LEU A 266 19.01 1.95 -0.14
CA LEU A 266 20.40 1.80 -0.52
C LEU A 266 21.04 3.16 -0.77
N ASN A 267 22.27 3.31 -0.27
CA ASN A 267 23.13 4.46 -0.57
C ASN A 267 23.79 4.28 -1.95
N CYS A 268 23.01 4.47 -3.01
CA CYS A 268 23.50 4.41 -4.38
C CYS A 268 24.31 5.67 -4.73
N LYS A 269 25.65 5.59 -4.68
CA LYS A 269 26.54 6.66 -5.14
C LYS A 269 26.45 6.79 -6.68
N LYS A 270 26.49 8.03 -7.19
CA LYS A 270 26.62 8.33 -8.63
C LYS A 270 28.01 7.98 -9.14
#